data_AF-A0A2V8JC25-F1
#
_entry.id   AF-A0A2V8JC25-F1
#
_cell.length_a   1.000
_cell.length_b   1.000
_cell.length_c   1.000
_cell.angle_alpha   90.00
_cell.angle_beta   90.00
_cell.angle_gamma   90.00
#
_symmetry.space_group_name_H-M   'P 1'
#
loop_
_entity.id
_entity.type
_entity.pdbx_description
1 polymer ?
#
loop_
_entity_poly.entity_id
_entity_poly.type
_entity_poly.pdbx_seq_one_letter_code
_entity_poly.pdbx_strand_id
1 'polypeptide(L)'
;MGNPTFQRWADLLIGRAGCAAFTGTGTCSPTNPGNTNGTAGSSITGGVGGTISTGTSIPYDWRITDLDAFVQDDFKVNSRLTLNLGVRWEYDGWAKEKKGYFTNIWPSLLSKVPNPGSGCVINGGSIGLGAAGTGCSLVGYVVPGNYKGTPPDGIYRNTIDNVLNNHAPYTNFAPRVGFAWQPMGNGRWVLRGGGGFFYEMIPGQNTTGMSGGNTPLAGSPLVGGLTTASLANPWQIPATIPGPPGSFGFTPRWINLATGANSNIAQQPMAEDLTVPVTYEWTLNTQYEFLPSWMLEIGYVGSHGIHQAAQSRAGQMGQVANVNYNIAQLAGPDCVSCAITGVTTSTPANATLRVPYLGFAPTAIRLANDDSYKFNSLQASVRKQLSRGLQLQGSYTWSR
;
A
#
# COMPACT_ATOMS: atom_id res chain seq x y z
N MET A 1 -3.31 4.47 -35.26
CA MET A 1 -3.90 3.44 -34.38
C MET A 1 -3.85 2.11 -35.12
N GLY A 2 -3.25 1.07 -34.54
CA GLY A 2 -3.00 -0.21 -35.22
C GLY A 2 -4.20 -1.15 -35.20
N ASN A 3 -4.39 -1.93 -36.27
CA ASN A 3 -5.38 -3.01 -36.32
C ASN A 3 -4.83 -4.23 -35.55
N PRO A 4 -5.54 -4.75 -34.54
CA PRO A 4 -5.12 -5.98 -33.87
C PRO A 4 -5.23 -7.17 -34.84
N THR A 5 -4.19 -7.99 -34.91
CA THR A 5 -4.17 -9.24 -35.70
C THR A 5 -4.32 -10.43 -34.78
N PHE A 6 -5.35 -11.25 -35.01
CA PHE A 6 -5.60 -12.48 -34.26
C PHE A 6 -5.07 -13.69 -35.05
N GLN A 7 -4.36 -14.59 -34.38
CA GLN A 7 -3.76 -15.76 -35.02
C GLN A 7 -4.80 -16.88 -35.26
N ARG A 8 -5.86 -16.95 -34.44
CA ARG A 8 -6.95 -17.92 -34.59
C ARG A 8 -8.32 -17.27 -34.34
N TRP A 9 -9.37 -17.84 -34.93
CA TRP A 9 -10.77 -17.42 -34.71
C TRP A 9 -11.19 -17.50 -33.23
N ALA A 10 -10.69 -18.49 -32.49
CA ALA A 10 -10.93 -18.60 -31.05
C ALA A 10 -10.34 -17.40 -30.27
N ASP A 11 -9.26 -16.79 -30.75
CA ASP A 11 -8.63 -15.63 -30.13
C ASP A 11 -9.46 -14.35 -30.35
N LEU A 12 -10.25 -14.28 -31.42
CA LEU A 12 -11.26 -13.23 -31.64
C LEU A 12 -12.42 -13.33 -30.63
N LEU A 13 -12.65 -14.51 -30.04
CA LEU A 13 -13.68 -14.68 -29.02
C LEU A 13 -13.17 -14.26 -27.62
N ILE A 14 -11.89 -13.96 -27.44
CA ILE A 14 -11.38 -13.48 -26.14
C ILE A 14 -11.64 -11.96 -26.08
N GLY A 15 -12.70 -11.53 -25.37
CA GLY A 15 -12.99 -10.10 -25.14
C GLY A 15 -14.28 -9.52 -25.74
N ARG A 16 -15.31 -10.33 -26.03
CA ARG A 16 -16.67 -9.77 -26.26
C ARG A 16 -17.33 -9.46 -24.91
N ALA A 17 -18.30 -8.55 -24.90
CA ALA A 17 -19.05 -8.22 -23.70
C ALA A 17 -19.76 -9.48 -23.17
N GLY A 18 -19.78 -9.68 -21.85
CA GLY A 18 -20.56 -10.74 -21.22
C GLY A 18 -22.06 -10.48 -21.32
N CYS A 19 -22.89 -11.52 -21.30
CA CYS A 19 -24.35 -11.35 -21.20
C CYS A 19 -24.70 -10.60 -19.90
N ALA A 20 -25.62 -9.63 -19.98
CA ALA A 20 -26.21 -9.04 -18.78
C ALA A 20 -26.90 -10.13 -17.93
N ALA A 21 -26.93 -9.95 -16.61
CA ALA A 21 -27.74 -10.79 -15.74
C ALA A 21 -29.19 -10.79 -16.25
N PHE A 22 -29.82 -11.96 -16.31
CA PHE A 22 -31.15 -12.17 -16.86
C PHE A 22 -32.18 -11.25 -16.18
N THR A 23 -32.58 -10.16 -16.83
CA THR A 23 -33.64 -9.23 -16.39
C THR A 23 -34.98 -9.49 -17.10
N GLY A 24 -35.12 -10.65 -17.74
CA GLY A 24 -36.39 -11.12 -18.30
C GLY A 24 -36.78 -10.57 -19.68
N THR A 25 -35.98 -9.69 -20.31
CA THR A 25 -36.26 -9.21 -21.68
C THR A 25 -34.98 -9.07 -22.51
N GLY A 26 -34.51 -10.18 -23.09
CA GLY A 26 -33.38 -10.21 -24.04
C GLY A 26 -32.73 -11.58 -24.16
N THR A 27 -32.79 -12.19 -25.34
CA THR A 27 -32.36 -13.57 -25.63
C THR A 27 -30.84 -13.71 -25.73
N CYS A 28 -30.17 -13.91 -24.59
CA CYS A 28 -28.89 -14.62 -24.53
C CYS A 28 -29.19 -16.08 -24.19
N SER A 29 -28.99 -17.03 -25.11
CA SER A 29 -29.11 -18.47 -24.82
C SER A 29 -27.88 -19.24 -25.31
N PRO A 30 -27.65 -20.48 -24.82
CA PRO A 30 -26.59 -21.34 -25.35
C PRO A 30 -26.69 -21.58 -26.87
N THR A 31 -27.89 -21.47 -27.43
CA THR A 31 -28.18 -21.64 -28.87
C THR A 31 -28.17 -20.34 -29.67
N ASN A 32 -28.23 -19.17 -29.01
CA ASN A 32 -28.06 -17.86 -29.64
C ASN A 32 -27.37 -16.91 -28.64
N PRO A 33 -26.02 -16.91 -28.58
CA PRO A 33 -25.27 -16.04 -27.69
C PRO A 33 -25.27 -14.56 -28.14
N GLY A 34 -25.92 -14.23 -29.26
CA GLY A 34 -25.92 -12.89 -29.84
C GLY A 34 -24.50 -12.35 -30.09
N ASN A 35 -24.28 -11.08 -29.74
CA ASN A 35 -22.98 -10.41 -29.83
C ASN A 35 -22.09 -10.59 -28.58
N THR A 36 -22.38 -11.58 -27.74
CA THR A 36 -21.73 -11.76 -26.42
C THR A 36 -21.08 -13.13 -26.30
N ASN A 37 -20.09 -13.27 -25.42
CA ASN A 37 -19.58 -14.58 -25.02
C ASN A 37 -19.25 -14.63 -23.54
N GLY A 38 -20.03 -15.42 -22.81
CA GLY A 38 -19.79 -15.66 -21.39
C GLY A 38 -20.38 -14.60 -20.46
N THR A 39 -19.90 -14.60 -19.22
CA THR A 39 -20.38 -13.75 -18.13
C THR A 39 -19.67 -12.39 -18.15
N ALA A 40 -20.11 -11.41 -17.36
CA ALA A 40 -19.41 -10.11 -17.25
C ALA A 40 -17.91 -10.22 -16.89
N GLY A 41 -17.47 -11.36 -16.33
CA GLY A 41 -16.07 -11.67 -16.05
C GLY A 41 -15.29 -12.33 -17.21
N SER A 42 -15.92 -12.62 -18.35
CA SER A 42 -15.31 -13.28 -19.51
C SER A 42 -14.57 -12.32 -20.46
N SER A 43 -14.57 -11.02 -20.18
CA SER A 43 -13.76 -10.04 -20.90
C SER A 43 -12.28 -10.12 -20.48
N ILE A 44 -11.35 -9.94 -21.41
CA ILE A 44 -9.91 -9.73 -21.11
C ILE A 44 -9.66 -8.56 -20.14
N THR A 45 -10.63 -7.66 -20.00
CA THR A 45 -10.64 -6.56 -19.02
C THR A 45 -11.51 -6.83 -17.78
N GLY A 46 -12.32 -7.90 -17.79
CA GLY A 46 -13.16 -8.33 -16.67
C GLY A 46 -12.40 -9.19 -15.64
N GLY A 47 -11.23 -9.72 -16.04
CA GLY A 47 -10.21 -10.20 -15.13
C GLY A 47 -9.58 -9.01 -14.41
N VAL A 48 -9.72 -8.99 -13.09
CA VAL A 48 -9.06 -8.04 -12.18
C VAL A 48 -7.56 -7.98 -12.52
N GLY A 49 -7.10 -6.95 -13.24
CA GLY A 49 -5.67 -6.75 -13.51
C GLY A 49 -5.24 -6.10 -14.84
N GLY A 50 -6.15 -5.74 -15.76
CA GLY A 50 -5.74 -5.04 -16.98
C GLY A 50 -5.35 -3.58 -16.71
N THR A 51 -4.13 -3.15 -17.06
CA THR A 51 -3.74 -1.73 -17.05
C THR A 51 -3.60 -1.23 -18.48
N ILE A 52 -4.21 -0.10 -18.82
CA ILE A 52 -3.95 0.59 -20.09
C ILE A 52 -2.87 1.64 -19.81
N SER A 53 -1.72 1.55 -20.48
CA SER A 53 -0.68 2.58 -20.46
C SER A 53 -0.70 3.35 -21.79
N THR A 54 -0.48 4.66 -21.78
CA THR A 54 -0.30 5.42 -23.01
C THR A 54 1.03 4.96 -23.61
N GLY A 55 1.09 4.72 -24.92
CA GLY A 55 2.34 4.34 -25.60
C GLY A 55 3.44 5.41 -25.51
N THR A 56 3.13 6.57 -24.93
CA THR A 56 4.06 7.60 -24.50
C THR A 56 4.28 7.45 -23.00
N SER A 57 5.24 6.62 -22.58
CA SER A 57 5.68 6.61 -21.18
C SER A 57 6.17 8.02 -20.82
N ILE A 58 5.45 8.72 -19.94
CA ILE A 58 5.96 9.96 -19.38
C ILE A 58 7.22 9.57 -18.60
N PRO A 59 8.42 10.09 -18.95
CA PRO A 59 9.64 9.72 -18.25
C PRO A 59 9.60 10.32 -16.84
N TYR A 60 9.45 9.45 -15.84
CA TYR A 60 9.46 9.81 -14.41
C TYR A 60 10.90 9.86 -13.88
N ASP A 61 11.23 10.93 -13.18
CA ASP A 61 12.53 11.09 -12.54
C ASP A 61 12.35 11.00 -11.01
N TRP A 62 12.73 9.86 -10.46
CA TRP A 62 12.63 9.58 -9.02
C TRP A 62 13.80 10.21 -8.28
N ARG A 63 13.51 10.84 -7.15
CA ARG A 63 14.54 11.31 -6.24
C ARG A 63 14.19 10.95 -4.81
N ILE A 64 15.17 10.35 -4.14
CA ILE A 64 15.21 10.11 -2.71
C ILE A 64 16.46 10.82 -2.20
N THR A 65 16.44 11.29 -0.95
CA THR A 65 17.60 11.92 -0.32
C THR A 65 17.69 11.39 1.09
N ASP A 66 18.72 10.59 1.31
CA ASP A 66 18.98 9.95 2.58
C ASP A 66 20.26 10.51 3.17
N LEU A 67 20.27 10.70 4.48
CA LEU A 67 21.44 11.17 5.23
C LEU A 67 21.55 10.34 6.51
N ASP A 68 22.77 9.91 6.82
CA ASP A 68 23.03 9.22 8.06
C ASP A 68 24.33 9.71 8.71
N ALA A 69 24.32 9.71 10.04
CA ALA A 69 25.48 10.02 10.87
C ALA A 69 25.50 9.08 12.07
N PHE A 70 26.68 8.69 12.54
CA PHE A 70 26.77 7.83 13.71
C PHE A 70 27.98 8.19 14.58
N VAL A 71 27.83 7.93 15.87
CA VAL A 71 28.92 7.96 16.86
C VAL A 71 28.77 6.74 17.74
N GLN A 72 29.86 6.02 17.97
CA GLN A 72 29.90 4.85 18.84
C GLN A 72 31.22 4.82 19.60
N ASP A 73 31.17 4.41 20.86
CA ASP A 73 32.33 4.21 21.72
C ASP A 73 32.18 2.97 22.62
N ASP A 74 33.30 2.37 22.97
CA ASP A 74 33.40 1.22 23.87
C ASP A 74 34.04 1.65 25.20
N PHE A 75 33.19 1.89 26.19
CA PHE A 75 33.61 2.35 27.49
C PHE A 75 33.93 1.18 28.43
N LYS A 76 35.22 0.99 28.74
CA LYS A 76 35.68 0.03 29.73
C LYS A 76 35.48 0.59 31.14
N VAL A 77 34.37 0.25 31.79
CA VAL A 77 34.06 0.67 33.17
C VAL A 77 35.09 0.11 34.15
N ASN A 78 35.47 -1.15 33.98
CA ASN A 78 36.54 -1.82 34.73
C ASN A 78 37.03 -3.06 33.96
N SER A 79 37.92 -3.88 34.56
CA SER A 79 38.45 -5.09 33.93
C SER A 79 37.42 -6.19 33.65
N ARG A 80 36.19 -6.04 34.15
CA ARG A 80 35.11 -7.03 34.04
C ARG A 80 33.90 -6.52 33.27
N LEU A 81 33.72 -5.21 33.10
CA LEU A 81 32.54 -4.60 32.48
C LEU A 81 32.96 -3.62 31.38
N THR A 82 32.49 -3.89 30.17
CA THR A 82 32.55 -2.98 29.03
C THR A 82 31.13 -2.60 28.63
N LEU A 83 30.89 -1.31 28.41
CA LEU A 83 29.66 -0.78 27.82
C LEU A 83 29.95 -0.39 26.38
N ASN A 84 29.03 -0.70 25.47
CA ASN A 84 29.10 -0.35 24.05
C ASN A 84 27.97 0.65 23.84
N LEU A 85 28.31 1.93 23.63
CA LEU A 85 27.33 3.00 23.54
C LEU A 85 27.39 3.61 22.15
N GLY A 86 26.25 3.72 21.49
CA GLY A 86 26.18 4.34 20.18
C GLY A 86 24.87 5.06 19.95
N VAL A 87 24.92 6.04 19.05
CA VAL A 87 23.74 6.68 18.49
C VAL A 87 23.96 6.85 17.00
N ARG A 88 22.94 6.47 16.23
CA ARG A 88 22.87 6.75 14.80
C ARG A 88 21.72 7.70 14.56
N TRP A 89 21.93 8.73 13.76
CA TRP A 89 20.89 9.61 13.26
C TRP A 89 20.67 9.27 11.80
N GLU A 90 19.41 9.11 11.41
CA GLU A 90 19.01 8.77 10.06
C GLU A 90 17.97 9.78 9.57
N TYR A 91 18.03 10.11 8.30
CA TYR A 91 17.00 10.87 7.60
C TYR A 91 16.71 10.09 6.32
N ASP A 92 15.62 9.32 6.33
CA ASP A 92 15.17 8.51 5.20
C ASP A 92 14.11 9.30 4.42
N GLY A 93 14.52 9.92 3.32
CA GLY A 93 13.67 10.81 2.56
C GLY A 93 12.53 10.08 1.87
N TRP A 94 11.36 10.73 1.78
CA TRP A 94 10.27 10.22 0.93
C TRP A 94 10.62 10.35 -0.55
N ALA A 95 10.32 9.31 -1.32
CA ALA A 95 10.45 9.36 -2.77
C ALA A 95 9.55 10.46 -3.34
N LYS A 96 10.12 11.26 -4.26
CA LYS A 96 9.38 12.28 -5.01
C LYS A 96 9.71 12.23 -6.50
N GLU A 97 8.78 12.73 -7.31
CA GLU A 97 8.96 12.91 -8.75
C GLU A 97 9.47 14.32 -9.03
N LYS A 98 10.58 14.44 -9.76
CA LYS A 98 11.24 15.73 -10.02
C LYS A 98 10.37 16.69 -10.83
N LYS A 99 9.54 16.18 -11.74
CA LYS A 99 8.73 16.96 -12.69
C LYS A 99 7.29 17.22 -12.20
N GLY A 100 6.93 16.72 -11.01
CA GLY A 100 5.64 16.93 -10.37
C GLY A 100 4.49 16.10 -10.95
N TYR A 101 4.79 14.93 -11.52
CA TYR A 101 3.78 14.11 -12.21
C TYR A 101 2.97 13.18 -11.31
N PHE A 102 3.40 12.93 -10.08
CA PHE A 102 2.66 12.04 -9.18
C PHE A 102 1.37 12.63 -8.70
N THR A 103 0.50 11.71 -8.31
CA THR A 103 -0.73 12.00 -7.63
C THR A 103 -0.95 11.01 -6.51
N ASN A 104 -1.74 11.46 -5.56
CA ASN A 104 -2.27 10.64 -4.51
C ASN A 104 -3.75 10.96 -4.30
N ILE A 105 -4.43 10.17 -3.47
CA ILE A 105 -5.78 10.45 -3.02
C ILE A 105 -5.74 10.55 -1.51
N TRP A 106 -6.25 11.66 -0.98
CA TRP A 106 -6.39 11.91 0.45
C TRP A 106 -7.87 11.75 0.84
N PRO A 107 -8.26 10.62 1.44
CA PRO A 107 -9.62 10.44 1.93
C PRO A 107 -10.07 11.53 2.94
N SER A 108 -9.15 12.18 3.64
CA SER A 108 -9.46 13.31 4.54
C SER A 108 -10.02 14.54 3.81
N LEU A 109 -9.74 14.69 2.51
CA LEU A 109 -10.32 15.75 1.68
C LEU A 109 -11.72 15.36 1.18
N LEU A 110 -11.96 14.07 0.95
CA LEU A 110 -13.26 13.55 0.53
C LEU A 110 -14.33 13.77 1.60
N SER A 111 -13.99 13.60 2.88
CA SER A 111 -14.92 13.75 4.00
C SER A 111 -15.36 15.19 4.26
N LYS A 112 -14.65 16.18 3.70
CA LYS A 112 -14.94 17.62 3.85
C LYS A 112 -15.93 18.16 2.84
N VAL A 113 -16.31 17.36 1.83
CA VAL A 113 -17.22 17.78 0.77
C VAL A 113 -18.42 16.84 0.64
N PRO A 114 -19.59 17.35 0.27
CA PRO A 114 -20.73 16.52 -0.11
C PRO A 114 -20.39 15.51 -1.22
N ASN A 115 -21.12 14.39 -1.25
CA ASN A 115 -21.01 13.44 -2.36
C ASN A 115 -21.49 14.09 -3.66
N PRO A 116 -20.76 13.91 -4.79
CA PRO A 116 -20.99 14.65 -6.02
C PRO A 116 -22.29 14.29 -6.74
N GLY A 117 -22.96 13.18 -6.38
CA GLY A 117 -24.21 12.76 -7.00
C GLY A 117 -24.04 12.18 -8.41
N SER A 118 -25.14 12.10 -9.15
CA SER A 118 -25.19 11.52 -10.51
C SER A 118 -25.09 12.59 -11.60
N GLY A 119 -24.79 12.16 -12.84
CA GLY A 119 -24.78 13.05 -14.01
C GLY A 119 -23.42 13.64 -14.36
N CYS A 120 -22.34 12.87 -14.19
CA CYS A 120 -21.01 13.29 -14.59
C CYS A 120 -20.91 13.37 -16.13
N VAL A 121 -20.62 14.57 -16.68
CA VAL A 121 -20.49 14.84 -18.13
C VAL A 121 -19.09 15.41 -18.42
N ILE A 122 -18.36 14.81 -19.36
CA ILE A 122 -17.00 15.20 -19.72
C ILE A 122 -16.98 15.67 -21.18
N ASN A 123 -16.29 16.79 -21.45
CA ASN A 123 -16.26 17.56 -22.72
C ASN A 123 -17.54 18.36 -23.06
N GLY A 124 -18.18 18.98 -22.05
CA GLY A 124 -19.08 20.14 -22.23
C GLY A 124 -20.30 20.27 -21.29
N GLY A 125 -20.30 20.09 -19.97
CA GLY A 125 -19.28 19.94 -18.94
C GLY A 125 -19.85 20.54 -17.63
N SER A 126 -19.48 20.03 -16.45
CA SER A 126 -19.27 20.86 -15.25
C SER A 126 -18.62 20.05 -14.12
N ILE A 127 -17.76 20.75 -13.39
CA ILE A 127 -17.01 20.31 -12.21
C ILE A 127 -17.47 21.25 -11.09
N GLY A 128 -18.37 20.78 -10.24
CA GLY A 128 -18.99 21.61 -9.21
C GLY A 128 -19.80 20.77 -8.25
N LEU A 129 -19.68 21.09 -6.96
CA LEU A 129 -20.40 20.45 -5.87
C LEU A 129 -21.91 20.48 -6.14
N GLY A 130 -22.49 19.36 -6.57
CA GLY A 130 -23.93 19.14 -6.53
C GLY A 130 -24.80 20.16 -7.27
N ALA A 131 -24.31 20.86 -8.30
CA ALA A 131 -25.21 21.57 -9.20
C ALA A 131 -25.98 20.54 -10.04
N ALA A 132 -27.28 20.75 -10.22
CA ALA A 132 -28.12 19.85 -11.00
C ALA A 132 -27.53 19.67 -12.42
N GLY A 133 -27.10 18.43 -12.73
CA GLY A 133 -26.52 18.07 -14.03
C GLY A 133 -25.00 17.96 -14.11
N THR A 134 -24.26 18.01 -12.99
CA THR A 134 -22.79 18.13 -13.04
C THR A 134 -22.01 17.20 -12.10
N GLY A 135 -22.60 16.07 -11.68
CA GLY A 135 -22.15 15.25 -10.53
C GLY A 135 -20.78 14.53 -10.59
N CYS A 136 -19.74 15.17 -11.15
CA CYS A 136 -18.34 14.77 -11.05
C CYS A 136 -17.63 15.51 -9.91
N SER A 137 -16.64 14.89 -9.29
CA SER A 137 -15.68 15.58 -8.41
C SER A 137 -14.28 15.02 -8.54
N LEU A 138 -13.29 15.91 -8.50
CA LEU A 138 -11.87 15.57 -8.35
C LEU A 138 -11.35 15.83 -6.92
N VAL A 139 -12.24 16.22 -6.00
CA VAL A 139 -11.88 16.37 -4.59
C VAL A 139 -11.37 15.02 -4.07
N GLY A 140 -10.31 15.06 -3.28
CA GLY A 140 -9.58 13.87 -2.85
C GLY A 140 -8.25 13.73 -3.58
N TYR A 141 -8.18 14.08 -4.86
CA TYR A 141 -6.91 14.02 -5.59
C TYR A 141 -5.94 15.09 -5.12
N VAL A 142 -4.68 14.69 -4.99
CA VAL A 142 -3.57 15.55 -4.59
C VAL A 142 -2.45 15.48 -5.61
N VAL A 143 -1.94 16.65 -6.00
CA VAL A 143 -0.72 16.82 -6.79
C VAL A 143 0.37 17.44 -5.93
N PRO A 144 1.66 17.20 -6.19
CA PRO A 144 2.74 17.78 -5.40
C PRO A 144 2.88 19.29 -5.64
N GLY A 145 3.58 19.97 -4.74
CA GLY A 145 3.88 21.40 -4.84
C GLY A 145 4.59 21.79 -6.13
N ASN A 146 5.46 20.91 -6.66
CA ASN A 146 6.15 21.09 -7.93
C ASN A 146 5.33 20.68 -9.18
N TYR A 147 4.03 20.40 -9.05
CA TYR A 147 3.16 20.14 -10.20
C TYR A 147 3.24 21.26 -11.24
N LYS A 148 3.44 20.86 -12.50
CA LYS A 148 3.55 21.80 -13.63
C LYS A 148 2.18 22.10 -14.22
N GLY A 149 1.84 23.38 -14.26
CA GLY A 149 0.56 23.88 -14.76
C GLY A 149 -0.45 24.12 -13.64
N THR A 150 -1.65 24.52 -14.01
CA THR A 150 -2.76 24.68 -13.07
C THR A 150 -3.48 23.35 -12.96
N PRO A 151 -3.55 22.73 -11.76
CA PRO A 151 -4.32 21.51 -11.60
C PRO A 151 -5.81 21.80 -11.84
N PRO A 152 -6.55 20.86 -12.45
CA PRO A 152 -8.00 20.95 -12.58
C PRO A 152 -8.72 21.27 -11.26
N ASP A 153 -9.86 21.96 -11.34
CA ASP A 153 -10.66 22.33 -10.18
C ASP A 153 -11.03 21.12 -9.31
N GLY A 154 -10.89 21.28 -7.99
CA GLY A 154 -11.13 20.24 -7.00
C GLY A 154 -9.90 19.42 -6.62
N ILE A 155 -8.83 19.43 -7.42
CA ILE A 155 -7.55 18.81 -7.05
C ILE A 155 -6.82 19.72 -6.07
N TYR A 156 -6.38 19.15 -4.96
CA TYR A 156 -5.54 19.86 -3.99
C TYR A 156 -4.09 19.87 -4.45
N ARG A 157 -3.48 21.06 -4.49
CA ARG A 157 -2.04 21.19 -4.68
C ARG A 157 -1.37 21.23 -3.32
N ASN A 158 -0.50 20.26 -3.08
CA ASN A 158 0.23 20.19 -1.83
C ASN A 158 1.23 21.34 -1.68
N THR A 159 1.57 21.68 -0.44
CA THR A 159 2.55 22.72 -0.12
C THR A 159 3.99 22.23 -0.24
N ILE A 160 4.19 20.92 -0.22
CA ILE A 160 5.49 20.25 -0.33
C ILE A 160 5.62 19.58 -1.71
N ASP A 161 6.85 19.41 -2.21
CA ASP A 161 7.15 18.73 -3.49
C ASP A 161 6.97 17.20 -3.41
N ASN A 162 5.91 16.74 -2.75
CA ASN A 162 5.52 15.34 -2.58
C ASN A 162 3.98 15.24 -2.53
N VAL A 163 3.45 14.03 -2.68
CA VAL A 163 2.02 13.70 -2.59
C VAL A 163 1.60 13.14 -1.21
N LEU A 164 2.55 13.09 -0.28
CA LEU A 164 2.36 12.89 1.16
C LEU A 164 2.15 14.23 1.86
N ASN A 165 1.44 14.24 2.98
CA ASN A 165 1.16 15.43 3.76
C ASN A 165 2.33 15.82 4.69
N ASN A 166 3.23 14.89 4.98
CA ASN A 166 4.35 15.10 5.89
C ASN A 166 5.73 14.94 5.22
N HIS A 167 6.76 15.50 5.86
CA HIS A 167 8.16 15.25 5.52
C HIS A 167 8.68 14.02 6.28
N ALA A 168 9.76 13.44 5.77
CA ALA A 168 10.53 12.48 6.53
C ALA A 168 11.02 13.15 7.83
N PRO A 169 10.89 12.49 8.98
CA PRO A 169 11.28 13.07 10.27
C PRO A 169 12.80 13.25 10.37
N TYR A 170 13.24 14.42 10.83
CA TYR A 170 14.64 14.66 11.22
C TYR A 170 14.99 14.10 12.60
N THR A 171 14.04 13.42 13.25
CA THR A 171 14.13 12.98 14.65
C THR A 171 14.39 11.48 14.78
N ASN A 172 14.79 10.80 13.70
CA ASN A 172 15.10 9.37 13.73
C ASN A 172 16.48 9.15 14.35
N PHE A 173 16.51 9.19 15.68
CA PHE A 173 17.69 8.82 16.48
C PHE A 173 17.55 7.36 16.89
N ALA A 174 18.51 6.55 16.47
CA ALA A 174 18.65 5.14 16.74
C ALA A 174 19.74 4.92 17.81
N PRO A 175 19.41 5.09 19.12
CA PRO A 175 20.34 4.75 20.19
C PRO A 175 20.57 3.25 20.23
N ARG A 176 21.79 2.87 20.59
CA ARG A 176 22.24 1.49 20.76
C ARG A 176 23.04 1.41 22.05
N VAL A 177 22.63 0.48 22.92
CA VAL A 177 23.31 0.21 24.19
C VAL A 177 23.63 -1.27 24.25
N GLY A 178 24.87 -1.59 24.57
CA GLY A 178 25.33 -2.94 24.78
C GLY A 178 26.22 -3.02 26.01
N PHE A 179 26.37 -4.22 26.55
CA PHE A 179 27.30 -4.51 27.63
C PHE A 179 27.89 -5.90 27.48
N ALA A 180 29.12 -6.04 27.97
CA ALA A 180 29.77 -7.31 28.19
C ALA A 180 30.32 -7.32 29.61
N TRP A 181 29.90 -8.31 30.39
CA TRP A 181 30.23 -8.41 31.80
C TRP A 181 30.75 -9.80 32.17
N GLN A 182 31.81 -9.86 32.97
CA GLN A 182 32.36 -11.07 33.55
C GLN A 182 32.14 -11.07 35.08
N PRO A 183 31.04 -11.65 35.59
CA PRO A 183 30.71 -11.57 37.01
C PRO A 183 31.82 -12.14 37.92
N MET A 184 32.39 -13.27 37.51
CA MET A 184 33.44 -13.97 38.26
C MET A 184 34.87 -13.46 37.97
N GLY A 185 35.07 -12.67 36.90
CA GLY A 185 36.39 -12.17 36.46
C GLY A 185 37.39 -13.23 35.99
N ASN A 186 37.03 -14.50 35.98
CA ASN A 186 37.87 -15.64 35.57
C ASN A 186 37.54 -16.15 34.15
N GLY A 187 36.71 -15.43 33.40
CA GLY A 187 36.26 -15.80 32.05
C GLY A 187 35.27 -16.97 31.98
N ARG A 188 34.99 -17.68 33.08
CA ARG A 188 34.08 -18.84 33.09
C ARG A 188 32.62 -18.46 32.96
N TRP A 189 32.26 -17.27 33.42
CA TRP A 189 30.91 -16.74 33.26
C TRP A 189 30.98 -15.40 32.56
N VAL A 190 30.29 -15.29 31.43
CA VAL A 190 30.18 -14.06 30.65
C VAL A 190 28.71 -13.79 30.35
N LEU A 191 28.27 -12.58 30.67
CA LEU A 191 26.97 -12.06 30.28
C LEU A 191 27.19 -11.00 29.21
N ARG A 192 26.43 -11.07 28.13
CA ARG A 192 26.38 -10.06 27.07
C ARG A 192 24.95 -9.69 26.83
N GLY A 193 24.68 -8.42 26.61
CA GLY A 193 23.35 -8.00 26.23
C GLY A 193 23.40 -6.65 25.57
N GLY A 194 22.31 -6.29 24.95
CA GLY A 194 22.17 -4.98 24.34
C GLY A 194 20.83 -4.83 23.69
N GLY A 195 20.50 -3.58 23.37
CA GLY A 195 19.31 -3.25 22.61
C GLY A 195 19.49 -1.95 21.87
N GLY A 196 18.65 -1.76 20.87
CA GLY A 196 18.71 -0.57 20.03
C GLY A 196 17.47 -0.41 19.18
N PHE A 197 17.39 0.76 18.56
CA PHE A 197 16.34 1.10 17.62
C PHE A 197 16.90 0.99 16.21
N PHE A 198 16.09 0.50 15.28
CA PHE A 198 16.48 0.26 13.91
C PHE A 198 15.35 0.77 13.03
N TYR A 199 15.60 1.88 12.32
CA TYR A 199 14.65 2.40 11.34
C TYR A 199 14.80 1.62 10.04
N GLU A 200 13.68 1.45 9.35
CA GLU A 200 13.68 0.87 8.01
C GLU A 200 13.25 1.91 7.00
N MET A 201 14.02 2.02 5.92
CA MET A 201 13.63 2.84 4.80
C MET A 201 12.43 2.20 4.09
N ILE A 202 11.42 3.00 3.75
CA ILE A 202 10.32 2.54 2.91
C ILE A 202 10.86 2.34 1.49
N PRO A 203 10.82 1.12 0.93
CA PRO A 203 11.41 0.87 -0.37
C PRO A 203 10.79 1.77 -1.44
N GLY A 204 11.65 2.45 -2.21
CA GLY A 204 11.23 3.33 -3.29
C GLY A 204 10.20 2.65 -4.19
N GLN A 205 10.39 1.38 -4.54
CA GLN A 205 9.48 0.60 -5.37
C GLN A 205 8.01 0.62 -4.93
N ASN A 206 7.74 0.66 -3.62
CA ASN A 206 6.38 0.66 -3.10
C ASN A 206 5.72 2.03 -3.29
N THR A 207 6.48 3.09 -3.04
CA THR A 207 6.04 4.47 -3.32
C THR A 207 5.92 4.72 -4.82
N THR A 208 6.75 4.05 -5.62
CA THR A 208 6.84 4.28 -7.07
C THR A 208 5.76 3.58 -7.88
N GLY A 209 5.53 2.30 -7.61
CA GLY A 209 4.52 1.51 -8.30
C GLY A 209 3.12 2.04 -8.05
N MET A 210 2.86 2.56 -6.86
CA MET A 210 1.53 3.04 -6.46
C MET A 210 1.24 4.45 -6.98
N SER A 211 2.22 5.35 -6.95
CA SER A 211 2.07 6.70 -7.51
C SER A 211 2.04 6.69 -9.05
N GLY A 212 2.76 5.76 -9.69
CA GLY A 212 2.74 5.58 -11.15
C GLY A 212 1.50 4.81 -11.67
N GLY A 213 0.82 4.05 -10.80
CA GLY A 213 -0.42 3.34 -11.10
C GLY A 213 -1.70 4.16 -10.95
N ASN A 214 -1.59 5.42 -10.52
CA ASN A 214 -2.72 6.33 -10.32
C ASN A 214 -2.87 7.33 -11.48
N THR A 215 -4.07 7.89 -11.63
CA THR A 215 -4.33 8.96 -12.59
C THR A 215 -3.64 10.25 -12.17
N PRO A 216 -3.05 11.02 -13.09
CA PRO A 216 -3.33 10.99 -14.51
C PRO A 216 -2.41 10.07 -15.32
N LEU A 217 -1.42 9.45 -14.69
CA LEU A 217 -0.34 8.73 -15.36
C LEU A 217 -0.77 7.36 -15.88
N ALA A 218 -1.56 6.63 -15.09
CA ALA A 218 -2.15 5.36 -15.49
C ALA A 218 -3.68 5.41 -15.37
N GLY A 219 -4.35 4.78 -16.34
CA GLY A 219 -5.79 4.57 -16.33
C GLY A 219 -6.10 3.11 -16.00
N SER A 220 -6.97 2.90 -15.02
CA SER A 220 -7.60 1.58 -14.83
C SER A 220 -8.87 1.50 -15.68
N PRO A 221 -9.12 0.37 -16.37
CA PRO A 221 -10.42 0.13 -16.94
C PRO A 221 -11.46 0.01 -15.80
N LEU A 222 -12.32 1.02 -15.65
CA LEU A 222 -13.46 1.01 -14.73
C LEU A 222 -14.50 -0.07 -15.08
N VAL A 223 -14.41 -1.23 -14.41
CA VAL A 223 -15.49 -2.22 -14.36
C VAL A 223 -16.61 -1.69 -13.46
N GLY A 224 -17.74 -1.29 -14.07
CA GLY A 224 -18.90 -0.74 -13.35
C GLY A 224 -19.65 0.42 -14.01
N GLY A 225 -19.59 0.54 -15.35
CA GLY A 225 -20.42 1.50 -16.10
C GLY A 225 -19.66 2.50 -16.96
N LEU A 226 -18.32 2.47 -16.97
CA LEU A 226 -17.49 3.27 -17.89
C LEU A 226 -16.26 2.51 -18.42
N THR A 227 -16.40 1.22 -18.78
CA THR A 227 -15.51 0.59 -19.77
C THR A 227 -16.26 -0.31 -20.73
N THR A 228 -16.14 0.03 -22.00
CA THR A 228 -16.71 -0.67 -23.16
C THR A 228 -15.61 -1.10 -24.13
N ALA A 229 -14.37 -1.31 -23.64
CA ALA A 229 -13.31 -1.90 -24.46
C ALA A 229 -13.77 -3.31 -24.86
N SER A 230 -14.28 -3.39 -26.08
CA SER A 230 -14.70 -4.61 -26.77
C SER A 230 -13.84 -4.70 -28.01
N LEU A 231 -13.71 -5.87 -28.62
CA LEU A 231 -13.02 -5.96 -29.91
C LEU A 231 -13.63 -5.08 -31.02
N ALA A 232 -14.90 -4.68 -30.87
CA ALA A 232 -15.57 -3.72 -31.76
C ALA A 232 -15.13 -2.26 -31.49
N ASN A 233 -14.67 -1.95 -30.28
CA ASN A 233 -14.09 -0.66 -29.94
C ASN A 233 -13.02 -0.82 -28.85
N PRO A 234 -11.83 -1.34 -29.20
CA PRO A 234 -10.82 -1.75 -28.23
C PRO A 234 -10.12 -0.57 -27.54
N TRP A 235 -10.36 0.65 -28.04
CA TRP A 235 -9.73 1.88 -27.59
C TRP A 235 -10.71 2.82 -26.85
N GLN A 236 -11.81 2.30 -26.30
CA GLN A 236 -12.70 3.11 -25.44
C GLN A 236 -12.01 3.36 -24.10
N ILE A 237 -11.41 4.53 -23.99
CA ILE A 237 -10.87 5.05 -22.74
C ILE A 237 -12.05 5.60 -21.91
N PRO A 238 -12.14 5.31 -20.60
CA PRO A 238 -13.11 5.96 -19.73
C PRO A 238 -13.05 7.48 -19.91
N ALA A 239 -14.18 8.15 -19.74
CA ALA A 239 -14.17 9.60 -19.74
C ALA A 239 -13.27 10.09 -18.58
N THR A 240 -12.16 10.76 -18.90
CA THR A 240 -11.24 11.37 -17.95
C THR A 240 -11.23 12.89 -18.13
N ILE A 241 -10.95 13.61 -17.04
CA ILE A 241 -10.66 15.04 -17.10
C ILE A 241 -9.20 15.19 -17.58
N PRO A 242 -8.92 16.00 -18.62
CA PRO A 242 -7.58 16.14 -19.17
C PRO A 242 -6.53 16.44 -18.08
N GLY A 243 -5.45 15.65 -18.09
CA GLY A 243 -4.28 15.86 -17.24
C GLY A 243 -3.13 16.51 -18.01
N PRO A 244 -1.89 16.45 -17.48
CA PRO A 244 -0.71 16.90 -18.20
C PRO A 244 -0.61 16.26 -19.60
N PRO A 245 0.00 16.94 -20.59
CA PRO A 245 0.20 16.38 -21.93
C PRO A 245 0.84 14.98 -21.89
N GLY A 246 0.28 14.03 -22.63
CA GLY A 246 0.76 12.64 -22.70
C GLY A 246 0.24 11.70 -21.59
N SER A 247 -0.58 12.20 -20.67
CA SER A 247 -1.20 11.42 -19.59
C SER A 247 -2.61 10.93 -19.98
N PHE A 248 -3.18 9.94 -19.24
CA PHE A 248 -4.58 9.52 -19.38
C PHE A 248 -5.59 10.55 -18.88
N GLY A 249 -5.16 11.47 -18.01
CA GLY A 249 -6.05 12.37 -17.30
C GLY A 249 -6.65 11.75 -16.04
N PHE A 250 -7.44 12.55 -15.33
CA PHE A 250 -7.99 12.23 -14.01
C PHE A 250 -9.35 11.53 -14.12
N THR A 251 -9.52 10.44 -13.38
CA THR A 251 -10.82 9.77 -13.28
C THR A 251 -11.72 10.55 -12.32
N PRO A 252 -12.87 11.09 -12.74
CA PRO A 252 -13.76 11.78 -11.84
C PRO A 252 -14.51 10.82 -10.92
N ARG A 253 -14.72 11.23 -9.67
CA ARG A 253 -15.60 10.56 -8.71
C ARG A 253 -17.06 10.94 -8.96
N TRP A 254 -17.96 9.96 -9.00
CA TRP A 254 -19.41 10.16 -9.15
C TRP A 254 -20.21 8.98 -8.59
N ILE A 255 -21.49 9.19 -8.25
CA ILE A 255 -22.40 8.13 -7.77
C ILE A 255 -23.87 8.40 -8.09
N ASN A 256 -24.55 7.42 -8.66
CA ASN A 256 -26.00 7.38 -8.80
C ASN A 256 -26.64 6.61 -7.65
N LEU A 257 -27.26 7.34 -6.72
CA LEU A 257 -27.91 6.76 -5.54
C LEU A 257 -29.16 5.93 -5.89
N ALA A 258 -29.83 6.21 -7.02
CA ALA A 258 -31.02 5.48 -7.43
C ALA A 258 -30.69 4.09 -8.01
N THR A 259 -29.57 3.96 -8.74
CA THR A 259 -29.18 2.71 -9.40
C THR A 259 -28.01 1.99 -8.74
N GLY A 260 -27.29 2.65 -7.83
CA GLY A 260 -26.04 2.16 -7.26
C GLY A 260 -24.83 2.24 -8.20
N ALA A 261 -25.02 2.69 -9.44
CA ALA A 261 -23.94 2.88 -10.40
C ALA A 261 -23.01 4.00 -9.93
N ASN A 262 -21.69 3.85 -10.08
CA ASN A 262 -20.73 4.79 -9.54
C ASN A 262 -19.38 4.71 -10.28
N SER A 263 -18.47 5.63 -9.99
CA SER A 263 -17.12 5.68 -10.57
C SER A 263 -16.24 4.48 -10.21
N ASN A 264 -16.55 3.72 -9.16
CA ASN A 264 -15.85 2.53 -8.68
C ASN A 264 -14.30 2.67 -8.68
N ILE A 265 -13.81 3.81 -8.20
CA ILE A 265 -12.37 4.13 -8.21
C ILE A 265 -11.64 3.10 -7.32
N ALA A 266 -10.74 2.35 -7.93
CA ALA A 266 -9.93 1.31 -7.27
C ALA A 266 -8.43 1.63 -7.29
N GLN A 267 -8.10 2.92 -7.32
CA GLN A 267 -6.73 3.41 -7.23
C GLN A 267 -6.11 3.08 -5.88
N GLN A 268 -4.79 2.94 -5.88
CA GLN A 268 -4.03 2.55 -4.70
C GLN A 268 -3.24 3.76 -4.18
N PRO A 269 -3.88 4.67 -3.43
CA PRO A 269 -3.18 5.80 -2.87
C PRO A 269 -2.17 5.40 -1.80
N MET A 270 -1.27 6.30 -1.47
CA MET A 270 -0.46 6.22 -0.27
C MET A 270 -1.19 6.88 0.90
N ALA A 271 -0.99 6.37 2.11
CA ALA A 271 -1.42 7.03 3.34
C ALA A 271 -0.92 8.48 3.33
N GLU A 272 -1.79 9.40 3.75
CA GLU A 272 -1.52 10.84 3.71
C GLU A 272 -0.30 11.18 4.56
N ASP A 273 -0.25 10.64 5.77
CA ASP A 273 0.87 10.77 6.71
C ASP A 273 1.61 9.43 6.80
N LEU A 274 2.75 9.34 6.13
CA LEU A 274 3.57 8.13 6.15
C LEU A 274 4.59 8.24 7.30
N THR A 275 4.76 7.16 8.06
CA THR A 275 5.72 7.11 9.17
C THR A 275 6.83 6.12 8.86
N VAL A 276 8.04 6.41 9.33
CA VAL A 276 9.20 5.52 9.14
C VAL A 276 9.00 4.31 10.06
N PRO A 277 8.99 3.08 9.51
CA PRO A 277 8.97 1.88 10.33
C PRO A 277 10.16 1.83 11.27
N VAL A 278 9.92 1.40 12.52
CA VAL A 278 10.99 1.21 13.50
C VAL A 278 10.85 -0.13 14.19
N THR A 279 11.98 -0.80 14.33
CA THR A 279 12.14 -2.05 15.04
C THR A 279 13.01 -1.83 16.27
N TYR A 280 12.46 -2.17 17.43
CA TYR A 280 13.19 -2.27 18.68
C TYR A 280 13.72 -3.68 18.82
N GLU A 281 15.02 -3.85 19.00
CA GLU A 281 15.63 -5.16 19.25
C GLU A 281 16.35 -5.16 20.59
N TRP A 282 16.28 -6.28 21.30
CA TRP A 282 17.05 -6.52 22.50
C TRP A 282 17.49 -7.97 22.61
N THR A 283 18.68 -8.15 23.16
CA THR A 283 19.31 -9.46 23.34
C THR A 283 19.93 -9.55 24.72
N LEU A 284 19.89 -10.74 25.29
CA LEU A 284 20.59 -11.09 26.52
C LEU A 284 21.11 -12.52 26.38
N ASN A 285 22.42 -12.70 26.47
CA ASN A 285 23.11 -13.96 26.32
C ASN A 285 24.04 -14.20 27.52
N THR A 286 23.94 -15.38 28.12
CA THR A 286 24.86 -15.86 29.14
C THR A 286 25.62 -17.08 28.64
N GLN A 287 26.94 -17.07 28.80
CA GLN A 287 27.82 -18.21 28.58
C GLN A 287 28.44 -18.60 29.92
N TYR A 288 28.29 -19.86 30.30
CA TYR A 288 28.82 -20.39 31.55
C TYR A 288 29.54 -21.72 31.37
N GLU A 289 30.82 -21.78 31.73
CA GLU A 289 31.60 -23.00 31.86
C GLU A 289 31.34 -23.66 33.22
N PHE A 290 30.33 -24.54 33.27
CA PHE A 290 29.88 -25.17 34.51
C PHE A 290 30.73 -26.39 34.93
N LEU A 291 31.39 -27.06 33.97
CA LEU A 291 32.36 -28.13 34.19
C LEU A 291 33.53 -27.96 33.21
N PRO A 292 34.73 -28.52 33.49
CA PRO A 292 35.85 -28.46 32.54
C PRO A 292 35.43 -29.00 31.17
N SER A 293 35.66 -28.21 30.12
CA SER A 293 35.25 -28.51 28.74
C SER A 293 33.74 -28.55 28.50
N TRP A 294 32.89 -28.10 29.43
CA TRP A 294 31.45 -27.97 29.23
C TRP A 294 31.01 -26.52 29.28
N MET A 295 30.33 -26.07 28.24
CA MET A 295 29.78 -24.73 28.12
C MET A 295 28.26 -24.81 27.99
N LEU A 296 27.55 -24.03 28.78
CA LEU A 296 26.14 -23.73 28.62
C LEU A 296 26.00 -22.31 28.07
N GLU A 297 25.21 -22.14 27.02
CA GLU A 297 24.82 -20.86 26.45
C GLU A 297 23.30 -20.74 26.48
N ILE A 298 22.81 -19.65 27.06
CA ILE A 298 21.38 -19.31 27.06
C ILE A 298 21.25 -17.89 26.53
N GLY A 299 20.52 -17.74 25.44
CA GLY A 299 20.21 -16.48 24.79
C GLY A 299 18.71 -16.21 24.78
N TYR A 300 18.34 -14.97 25.04
CA TYR A 300 17.02 -14.43 24.76
C TYR A 300 17.16 -13.34 23.71
N VAL A 301 16.31 -13.39 22.70
CA VAL A 301 16.23 -12.42 21.60
C VAL A 301 14.79 -11.95 21.52
N GLY A 302 14.57 -10.64 21.61
CA GLY A 302 13.26 -10.04 21.44
C GLY A 302 13.31 -8.94 20.40
N SER A 303 12.23 -8.82 19.63
CA SER A 303 12.03 -7.68 18.74
C SER A 303 10.58 -7.22 18.73
N HIS A 304 10.38 -5.92 18.61
CA HIS A 304 9.07 -5.30 18.49
C HIS A 304 9.13 -4.24 17.40
N GLY A 305 8.38 -4.43 16.33
CA GLY A 305 8.23 -3.44 15.28
C GLY A 305 6.95 -2.63 15.48
N ILE A 306 7.03 -1.31 15.29
CA ILE A 306 5.88 -0.42 15.15
C ILE A 306 5.99 0.37 13.84
N HIS A 307 4.87 0.92 13.37
CA HIS A 307 4.78 1.59 12.08
C HIS A 307 5.24 0.69 10.93
N GLN A 308 5.01 -0.60 11.08
CA GLN A 308 5.42 -1.58 10.11
C GLN A 308 4.48 -1.51 8.92
N ALA A 309 5.06 -1.69 7.75
CA ALA A 309 4.31 -2.09 6.57
C ALA A 309 3.35 -3.22 6.97
N ALA A 310 2.03 -3.04 6.82
CA ALA A 310 1.14 -4.14 7.15
C ALA A 310 1.47 -5.34 6.25
N GLN A 311 1.17 -6.56 6.68
CA GLN A 311 1.18 -7.70 5.75
C GLN A 311 -0.19 -7.79 5.10
N SER A 312 -0.25 -7.59 3.78
CA SER A 312 -1.45 -8.00 3.06
C SER A 312 -1.60 -9.50 3.25
N ARG A 313 -2.81 -9.98 3.58
CA ARG A 313 -3.14 -11.40 3.78
C ARG A 313 -2.75 -12.33 2.59
N ALA A 314 -2.28 -11.76 1.48
CA ALA A 314 -1.63 -12.45 0.38
C ALA A 314 -0.09 -12.33 0.46
N GLY A 315 0.53 -13.12 1.35
CA GLY A 315 1.87 -13.74 1.28
C GLY A 315 3.10 -13.15 0.57
N GLN A 316 3.15 -11.90 0.09
CA GLN A 316 4.38 -11.34 -0.50
C GLN A 316 5.25 -10.69 0.58
N MET A 317 6.35 -11.37 0.91
CA MET A 317 7.38 -10.84 1.79
C MET A 317 8.11 -9.65 1.13
N GLY A 318 8.25 -8.53 1.84
CA GLY A 318 9.06 -7.38 1.43
C GLY A 318 8.33 -6.22 0.72
N GLN A 319 7.01 -6.24 0.63
CA GLN A 319 6.21 -5.11 0.12
C GLN A 319 5.31 -4.54 1.20
N VAL A 320 5.18 -3.21 1.24
CA VAL A 320 4.26 -2.52 2.14
C VAL A 320 2.82 -2.93 1.84
N ALA A 321 2.03 -3.28 2.86
CA ALA A 321 0.65 -3.71 2.64
C ALA A 321 -0.19 -2.66 1.94
N ASN A 322 -0.98 -3.22 1.06
CA ASN A 322 -2.28 -2.72 0.67
C ASN A 322 -3.30 -2.93 1.80
N VAL A 323 -3.56 -1.88 2.58
CA VAL A 323 -4.60 -1.85 3.63
C VAL A 323 -5.91 -1.36 3.01
N ASN A 324 -7.00 -2.11 3.20
CA ASN A 324 -8.32 -1.65 2.73
C ASN A 324 -8.76 -0.43 3.54
N TYR A 325 -9.01 0.68 2.85
CA TYR A 325 -9.48 1.93 3.48
C TYR A 325 -10.95 2.25 3.21
N ASN A 326 -11.61 1.44 2.38
CA ASN A 326 -12.97 1.70 1.93
C ASN A 326 -13.90 0.47 2.07
N ILE A 327 -13.69 -0.35 3.10
CA ILE A 327 -14.49 -1.57 3.33
C ILE A 327 -15.96 -1.19 3.58
N ALA A 328 -16.88 -1.93 2.95
CA ALA A 328 -18.31 -1.77 3.17
C ALA A 328 -18.70 -2.12 4.62
N GLN A 329 -19.28 -1.16 5.34
CA GLN A 329 -19.72 -1.30 6.73
C GLN A 329 -21.05 -2.04 6.82
N LEU A 330 -21.30 -2.83 7.86
CA LEU A 330 -22.62 -3.43 8.08
C LEU A 330 -23.70 -2.33 8.15
N ALA A 331 -24.81 -2.52 7.44
CA ALA A 331 -25.94 -1.61 7.48
C ALA A 331 -26.46 -1.46 8.92
N GLY A 332 -26.58 -0.22 9.37
CA GLY A 332 -26.91 0.12 10.75
C GLY A 332 -26.50 1.57 11.09
N PRO A 333 -26.64 1.98 12.36
CA PRO A 333 -26.35 3.35 12.81
C PRO A 333 -24.89 3.79 12.56
N ASP A 334 -23.95 2.84 12.60
CA ASP A 334 -22.51 3.12 12.43
C ASP A 334 -22.06 3.19 10.97
N CYS A 335 -22.97 2.90 10.02
CA CYS A 335 -22.67 2.96 8.59
C CYS A 335 -22.76 4.41 8.10
N VAL A 336 -21.61 5.03 7.87
CA VAL A 336 -21.48 6.45 7.52
C VAL A 336 -22.26 6.79 6.25
N SER A 337 -22.18 5.94 5.23
CA SER A 337 -22.88 6.18 3.96
C SER A 337 -24.34 5.74 3.98
N CYS A 338 -24.77 4.87 4.91
CA CYS A 338 -26.16 4.38 4.94
C CYS A 338 -27.17 5.48 5.24
N ALA A 339 -26.79 6.49 6.02
CA ALA A 339 -27.61 7.69 6.24
C ALA A 339 -27.86 8.48 4.94
N ILE A 340 -26.92 8.41 3.99
CA ILE A 340 -26.99 9.10 2.70
C ILE A 340 -27.69 8.23 1.64
N THR A 341 -27.42 6.91 1.65
CA THR A 341 -27.92 5.98 0.64
C THR A 341 -29.27 5.35 1.00
N GLY A 342 -29.71 5.47 2.25
CA GLY A 342 -30.96 4.86 2.74
C GLY A 342 -30.91 3.34 2.87
N VAL A 343 -29.73 2.73 2.76
CA VAL A 343 -29.57 1.27 2.83
C VAL A 343 -29.72 0.78 4.27
N THR A 344 -30.66 -0.13 4.49
CA THR A 344 -30.95 -0.72 5.82
C THR A 344 -30.53 -2.18 5.96
N THR A 345 -30.14 -2.85 4.88
CA THR A 345 -29.74 -4.27 4.88
C THR A 345 -28.33 -4.45 4.33
N SER A 346 -27.63 -5.49 4.80
CA SER A 346 -26.28 -5.81 4.31
C SER A 346 -26.35 -6.93 3.28
N THR A 347 -26.08 -6.63 2.01
CA THR A 347 -25.95 -7.63 0.94
C THR A 347 -24.66 -7.40 0.15
N PRO A 348 -24.15 -8.41 -0.58
CA PRO A 348 -23.03 -8.19 -1.49
C PRO A 348 -23.34 -7.15 -2.59
N ALA A 349 -24.58 -7.11 -3.08
CA ALA A 349 -24.99 -6.22 -4.16
C ALA A 349 -24.97 -4.73 -3.77
N ASN A 350 -25.22 -4.41 -2.50
CA ASN A 350 -25.23 -3.04 -2.00
C ASN A 350 -23.92 -2.63 -1.30
N ALA A 351 -22.85 -3.42 -1.43
CA ALA A 351 -21.58 -3.14 -0.78
C ALA A 351 -21.03 -1.75 -1.15
N THR A 352 -21.11 -1.33 -2.42
CA THR A 352 -20.67 -0.02 -2.92
C THR A 352 -21.43 1.16 -2.33
N LEU A 353 -22.61 0.94 -1.74
CA LEU A 353 -23.43 1.97 -1.10
C LEU A 353 -23.21 2.08 0.40
N ARG A 354 -22.43 1.16 0.98
CA ARG A 354 -22.14 1.06 2.42
C ARG A 354 -20.67 1.35 2.76
N VAL A 355 -19.91 1.83 1.80
CA VAL A 355 -18.50 2.18 1.98
C VAL A 355 -18.35 3.59 2.58
N PRO A 356 -17.30 3.85 3.38
CA PRO A 356 -17.03 5.18 3.92
C PRO A 356 -16.93 6.28 2.85
N TYR A 357 -16.33 5.97 1.70
CA TYR A 357 -16.12 6.89 0.58
C TYR A 357 -16.89 6.43 -0.66
N LEU A 358 -18.07 7.01 -0.87
CA LEU A 358 -18.90 6.70 -2.03
C LEU A 358 -18.21 7.10 -3.35
N GLY A 359 -18.31 6.21 -4.35
CA GLY A 359 -17.62 6.35 -5.64
C GLY A 359 -16.26 5.64 -5.71
N PHE A 360 -15.78 5.10 -4.59
CA PHE A 360 -14.62 4.21 -4.52
C PHE A 360 -15.04 2.75 -4.38
N ALA A 361 -14.20 1.85 -4.85
CA ALA A 361 -14.44 0.42 -4.74
C ALA A 361 -14.42 -0.04 -3.27
N PRO A 362 -15.26 -1.01 -2.86
CA PRO A 362 -15.19 -1.62 -1.53
C PRO A 362 -13.88 -2.36 -1.23
N THR A 363 -13.13 -2.69 -2.29
CA THR A 363 -11.81 -3.33 -2.26
C THR A 363 -10.68 -2.32 -2.45
N ALA A 364 -10.95 -1.01 -2.37
CA ALA A 364 -9.92 -0.01 -2.50
C ALA A 364 -8.94 -0.09 -1.33
N ILE A 365 -7.66 -0.16 -1.69
CA ILE A 365 -6.53 -0.41 -0.81
C ILE A 365 -5.54 0.75 -0.90
N ARG A 366 -4.83 1.03 0.18
CA ARG A 366 -3.81 2.07 0.24
C ARG A 366 -2.49 1.50 0.75
N LEU A 367 -1.38 2.12 0.37
CA LEU A 367 -0.08 1.92 1.01
C LEU A 367 -0.17 2.50 2.42
N ALA A 368 0.08 1.73 3.47
CA ALA A 368 0.13 2.26 4.83
C ALA A 368 1.11 1.47 5.72
N ASN A 369 1.62 2.17 6.74
CA ASN A 369 2.57 1.68 7.73
C ASN A 369 1.93 1.71 9.12
N ASP A 370 0.74 1.10 9.24
CA ASP A 370 -0.11 1.19 10.42
C ASP A 370 0.01 -0.06 11.33
N ASP A 371 0.92 -1.01 11.02
CA ASP A 371 0.97 -2.32 11.66
C ASP A 371 2.10 -2.43 12.70
N SER A 372 2.06 -3.51 13.48
CA SER A 372 3.07 -3.82 14.50
C SER A 372 3.26 -5.32 14.66
N TYR A 373 4.45 -5.74 15.06
CA TYR A 373 4.73 -7.14 15.38
C TYR A 373 5.50 -7.26 16.70
N LYS A 374 5.42 -8.45 17.32
CA LYS A 374 6.24 -8.82 18.47
C LYS A 374 6.81 -10.20 18.23
N PHE A 375 8.09 -10.36 18.51
CA PHE A 375 8.80 -11.62 18.41
C PHE A 375 9.63 -11.85 19.67
N ASN A 376 9.58 -13.07 20.17
CA ASN A 376 10.38 -13.49 21.32
C ASN A 376 10.98 -14.85 21.03
N SER A 377 12.27 -15.03 21.33
CA SER A 377 12.94 -16.32 21.22
C SER A 377 13.83 -16.60 22.41
N LEU A 378 13.76 -17.84 22.90
CA LEU A 378 14.72 -18.42 23.83
C LEU A 378 15.56 -19.44 23.06
N GLN A 379 16.87 -19.28 23.13
CA GLN A 379 17.85 -20.15 22.49
C GLN A 379 18.75 -20.72 23.58
N ALA A 380 18.90 -22.04 23.62
CA ALA A 380 19.77 -22.72 24.56
C ALA A 380 20.70 -23.68 23.82
N SER A 381 21.97 -23.69 24.17
CA SER A 381 22.94 -24.67 23.66
C SER A 381 23.83 -25.15 24.78
N VAL A 382 24.10 -26.45 24.80
CA VAL A 382 25.10 -27.07 25.67
C VAL A 382 26.15 -27.73 24.80
N ARG A 383 27.41 -27.43 25.06
CA ARG A 383 28.55 -27.95 24.30
C ARG A 383 29.57 -28.57 25.24
N LYS A 384 29.89 -29.84 25.01
CA LYS A 384 31.10 -30.49 25.53
C LYS A 384 32.19 -30.37 24.48
N GLN A 385 33.23 -29.58 24.74
CA GLN A 385 34.44 -29.53 23.92
C GLN A 385 35.15 -30.89 23.93
N LEU A 386 35.92 -31.18 22.87
CA LEU A 386 36.61 -32.44 22.72
C LEU A 386 37.55 -32.67 23.91
N SER A 387 37.19 -33.65 24.74
CA SER A 387 38.00 -34.08 25.88
C SER A 387 37.85 -35.57 26.05
N ARG A 388 38.99 -36.27 26.21
CA ARG A 388 39.05 -37.73 26.34
C ARG A 388 38.26 -38.48 25.24
N GLY A 389 38.35 -37.99 24.00
CA GLY A 389 37.76 -38.64 22.82
C GLY A 389 36.27 -38.39 22.56
N LEU A 390 35.58 -37.56 23.37
CA LEU A 390 34.15 -37.28 23.20
C LEU A 390 33.87 -35.79 23.05
N GLN A 391 33.10 -35.43 22.03
CA GLN A 391 32.54 -34.09 21.79
C GLN A 391 31.03 -34.21 21.64
N LEU A 392 30.26 -33.34 22.29
CA LEU A 392 28.80 -33.33 22.23
C LEU A 392 28.28 -31.90 22.06
N GLN A 393 27.17 -31.75 21.36
CA GLN A 393 26.42 -30.51 21.29
C GLN A 393 24.93 -30.82 21.30
N GLY A 394 24.18 -30.12 22.16
CA GLY A 394 22.72 -30.08 22.13
C GLY A 394 22.27 -28.63 22.00
N SER A 395 21.24 -28.39 21.19
CA SER A 395 20.67 -27.05 21.00
C SER A 395 19.15 -27.13 20.99
N TYR A 396 18.50 -26.08 21.51
CA TYR A 396 17.06 -25.93 21.55
C TYR A 396 16.69 -24.47 21.31
N THR A 397 15.71 -24.24 20.44
CA THR A 397 15.17 -22.91 20.17
C THR A 397 13.66 -22.96 20.32
N TRP A 398 13.14 -22.02 21.10
CA TRP A 398 11.71 -21.71 21.18
C TRP A 398 11.50 -20.29 20.68
N SER A 399 10.43 -20.06 19.92
CA SER A 399 10.05 -18.72 19.47
C SER A 399 8.53 -18.55 19.40
N ARG A 400 8.07 -17.31 19.52
CA ARG A 400 6.67 -16.91 19.41
C ARG A 400 6.51 -15.52 18.81
#